data_AF-A0A523X8W3-F1
#
_entry.id   AF-A0A523X8W3-F1
#
_cell.length_a   1.000
_cell.length_b   1.000
_cell.length_c   1.000
_cell.angle_alpha   90.00
_cell.angle_beta   90.00
_cell.angle_gamma   90.00
#
_symmetry.space_group_name_H-M   'P 1'
#
loop_
_entity.id
_entity.type
_entity.pdbx_description
1 polymer ?
#
loop_
_entity_poly.entity_id
_entity_poly.type
_entity_poly.pdbx_seq_one_letter_code
_entity_poly.pdbx_strand_id
1 'polypeptide(L)'
;YKGQSLETIGSVGAGNIAVIIGLKNVQIGDALVVESENPPNVLFNQIFYLQESVISQRIEPVKVSDIPKLQKNLEILSLIKPNFHNSTDENTGEMKIYGIGELQLEIIIGEIEKSGIAVEVSNPEVTLIEQIEEEVRLQKIDYLNLLKIDLTCMSSQEDTKDCIYSDYRDNCLKVESKTTTEEIQDLIKIGFQNAILRGPLKGYPVRKLTLILQDIQELAPDSLRYEIIVPLVKNAVHEALQKGKVGIFEPIYRFSINTPLHYLGPVLTVMQRFGSSIEDTEHIASRSTIKGEISVESSLQIASELRSASDGYAFWQFEFLGFKRKN
;
A
#
# COMPACT_ATOMS: atom_id res chain seq x y z
N TYR A 1 -12.08 -12.88 33.55
CA TYR A 1 -12.83 -12.68 32.30
C TYR A 1 -14.32 -12.50 32.64
N LYS A 2 -14.80 -11.25 32.76
CA LYS A 2 -16.22 -10.91 32.99
C LYS A 2 -16.80 -10.36 31.68
N GLY A 3 -16.92 -11.20 30.65
CA GLY A 3 -17.25 -10.79 29.28
C GLY A 3 -18.65 -10.18 29.05
N GLN A 4 -19.41 -9.84 30.10
CA GLN A 4 -20.75 -9.25 30.00
C GLN A 4 -20.87 -7.86 30.65
N SER A 5 -19.90 -7.40 31.46
CA SER A 5 -19.98 -6.07 32.10
C SER A 5 -18.64 -5.36 32.08
N LEU A 6 -18.66 -4.08 31.67
CA LEU A 6 -17.53 -3.18 31.77
C LEU A 6 -17.39 -2.75 33.23
N GLU A 7 -16.25 -3.06 33.85
CA GLU A 7 -15.93 -2.66 35.22
C GLU A 7 -14.79 -1.65 35.17
N THR A 8 -15.02 -0.44 35.67
CA THR A 8 -13.97 0.59 35.78
C THR A 8 -13.06 0.24 36.94
N ILE A 9 -11.77 0.07 36.67
CA ILE A 9 -10.73 -0.27 37.64
C ILE A 9 -9.71 0.86 37.74
N GLY A 10 -9.16 1.08 38.94
CA GLY A 10 -8.18 2.15 39.18
C GLY A 10 -6.75 1.82 38.76
N SER A 11 -6.41 0.55 38.61
CA SER A 11 -5.08 0.10 38.18
C SER A 11 -5.14 -1.29 37.52
N VAL A 12 -4.15 -1.58 36.68
CA VAL A 12 -4.00 -2.84 35.95
C VAL A 12 -2.59 -3.37 36.19
N GLY A 13 -2.48 -4.57 36.76
CA GLY A 13 -1.18 -5.23 36.97
C GLY A 13 -0.66 -5.89 35.69
N ALA A 14 0.64 -6.21 35.66
CA ALA A 14 1.28 -6.88 34.53
C ALA A 14 0.59 -8.22 34.15
N GLY A 15 0.56 -8.54 32.85
CA GLY A 15 -0.05 -9.75 32.30
C GLY A 15 -1.57 -9.67 32.09
N ASN A 16 -2.22 -8.56 32.45
CA ASN A 16 -3.64 -8.34 32.22
C ASN A 16 -3.89 -7.53 30.94
N ILE A 17 -5.07 -7.75 30.34
CA ILE A 17 -5.57 -6.96 29.20
C ILE A 17 -6.65 -6.03 29.73
N ALA A 18 -6.52 -4.75 29.44
CA ALA A 18 -7.50 -3.72 29.81
C ALA A 18 -7.74 -2.78 28.63
N VAL A 19 -8.90 -2.11 28.64
CA VAL A 19 -9.23 -1.05 27.68
C VAL A 19 -9.01 0.28 28.37
N ILE A 20 -8.15 1.11 27.78
CA ILE A 20 -7.92 2.49 28.24
C ILE A 20 -8.69 3.42 27.31
N ILE A 21 -9.48 4.32 27.90
CA ILE A 21 -10.32 5.28 27.17
C ILE A 21 -9.72 6.68 27.34
N GLY A 22 -9.71 7.48 26.27
CA GLY A 22 -9.31 8.89 26.30
C GLY A 22 -7.85 9.19 25.96
N LEU A 23 -7.08 8.17 25.54
CA LEU A 23 -5.75 8.39 24.98
C LEU A 23 -5.88 9.09 23.62
N LYS A 24 -4.98 10.06 23.39
CA LYS A 24 -4.84 10.77 22.10
C LYS A 24 -3.56 10.30 21.42
N ASN A 25 -3.59 10.23 20.09
CA ASN A 25 -2.42 9.90 19.27
C ASN A 25 -1.81 8.52 19.58
N VAL A 26 -2.65 7.52 19.85
CA VAL A 26 -2.23 6.13 20.04
C VAL A 26 -2.87 5.27 18.95
N GLN A 27 -2.06 4.47 18.27
CA GLN A 27 -2.45 3.56 17.20
C GLN A 27 -2.33 2.09 17.63
N ILE A 28 -2.92 1.19 16.85
CA ILE A 28 -2.76 -0.25 17.06
C ILE A 28 -1.29 -0.62 16.88
N GLY A 29 -0.71 -1.29 17.88
CA GLY A 29 0.69 -1.71 17.86
C GLY A 29 1.64 -0.79 18.62
N ASP A 30 1.17 0.38 19.10
CA ASP A 30 1.97 1.27 19.94
C ASP A 30 2.27 0.67 21.31
N ALA A 31 3.48 0.93 21.81
CA ALA A 31 3.90 0.60 23.16
C ALA A 31 3.77 1.83 24.06
N LEU A 32 2.95 1.73 25.11
CA LEU A 32 2.83 2.77 26.14
C LEU A 32 3.86 2.50 27.24
N VAL A 33 4.78 3.43 27.43
CA VAL A 33 5.84 3.36 28.46
C VAL A 33 5.73 4.55 29.41
N VAL A 34 6.16 4.37 30.65
CA VAL A 34 6.17 5.43 31.65
C VAL A 34 7.36 6.37 31.38
N GLU A 35 7.10 7.67 31.34
CA GLU A 35 8.08 8.73 30.99
C GLU A 35 9.33 8.75 31.90
N SER A 36 9.22 8.26 33.14
CA SER A 36 10.35 8.18 34.08
C SER A 36 11.39 7.11 33.72
N GLU A 37 11.11 6.21 32.76
CA GLU A 37 12.05 5.22 32.26
C GLU A 37 12.60 5.64 30.89
N ASN A 38 13.67 6.43 30.91
CA ASN A 38 14.34 6.96 29.73
C ASN A 38 15.50 6.03 29.29
N PRO A 39 15.48 5.43 28.08
CA PRO A 39 14.44 4.60 27.50
C PRO A 39 14.58 3.11 27.94
N PRO A 40 13.51 2.30 27.95
CA PRO A 40 13.69 0.85 28.07
C PRO A 40 14.32 0.32 26.77
N ASN A 41 15.44 -0.41 26.90
CA ASN A 41 16.15 -1.09 25.82
C ASN A 41 15.35 -2.19 25.09
N VAL A 42 14.03 -2.24 25.30
CA VAL A 42 13.13 -3.19 24.70
C VAL A 42 11.96 -2.40 24.12
N LEU A 43 12.18 -1.86 22.92
CA LEU A 43 11.06 -1.60 22.03
C LEU A 43 10.37 -2.95 21.84
N PHE A 44 9.16 -3.10 22.37
CA PHE A 44 8.33 -4.24 21.96
C PHE A 44 8.25 -4.23 20.43
N ASN A 45 8.41 -5.39 19.80
CA ASN A 45 8.23 -5.48 18.36
C ASN A 45 6.85 -4.92 18.02
N GLN A 46 6.84 -3.81 17.29
CA GLN A 46 5.60 -3.27 16.74
C GLN A 46 4.95 -4.39 15.91
N ILE A 47 3.64 -4.56 16.06
CA ILE A 47 2.89 -5.42 15.15
C ILE A 47 2.83 -4.67 13.83
N PHE A 48 3.75 -4.99 12.93
CA PHE A 48 3.77 -4.46 11.59
C PHE A 48 2.70 -5.16 10.76
N TYR A 49 1.60 -4.48 10.47
CA TYR A 49 0.69 -4.89 9.41
C TYR A 49 1.30 -4.43 8.08
N LEU A 50 2.26 -5.17 7.54
CA LEU A 50 2.89 -4.89 6.23
C LEU A 50 2.06 -5.46 5.08
N GLN A 51 0.74 -5.23 5.08
CA GLN A 51 -0.08 -5.61 3.93
C GLN A 51 -0.54 -4.35 3.23
N GLU A 52 -0.16 -4.23 1.97
CA GLU A 52 -0.47 -3.05 1.19
C GLU A 52 -1.93 -3.01 0.83
N SER A 53 -2.47 -1.80 0.79
CA SER A 53 -3.79 -1.57 0.24
C SER A 53 -3.72 -1.71 -1.28
N VAL A 54 -4.25 -2.81 -1.80
CA VAL A 54 -4.21 -3.17 -3.22
C VAL A 54 -5.51 -2.86 -3.95
N ILE A 55 -6.58 -2.55 -3.21
CA ILE A 55 -7.88 -2.17 -3.73
C ILE A 55 -8.19 -0.74 -3.31
N SER A 56 -8.78 0.02 -4.23
CA SER A 56 -9.27 1.37 -4.00
C SER A 56 -10.71 1.54 -4.48
N GLN A 57 -11.46 2.43 -3.83
CA GLN A 57 -12.81 2.84 -4.25
C GLN A 57 -12.97 4.34 -4.08
N ARG A 58 -13.66 4.98 -5.02
CA ARG A 58 -14.18 6.33 -4.83
C ARG A 58 -15.35 6.26 -3.87
N ILE A 59 -15.43 7.21 -2.94
CA ILE A 59 -16.53 7.34 -1.98
C ILE A 59 -17.01 8.79 -1.95
N GLU A 60 -18.32 8.98 -1.98
CA GLU A 60 -18.93 10.30 -1.81
C GLU A 60 -20.18 10.22 -0.94
N PRO A 61 -20.48 11.26 -0.14
CA PRO A 61 -21.73 11.27 0.60
C PRO A 61 -22.89 11.62 -0.35
N VAL A 62 -24.02 10.95 -0.17
CA VAL A 62 -25.27 11.26 -0.92
C VAL A 62 -25.69 12.72 -0.72
N LYS A 63 -25.39 13.28 0.46
CA LYS A 63 -25.66 14.68 0.80
C LYS A 63 -24.36 15.47 0.87
N VAL A 64 -24.29 16.56 0.10
CA VAL A 64 -23.17 17.52 0.12
C VAL A 64 -22.90 18.06 1.54
N SER A 65 -23.94 18.22 2.36
CA SER A 65 -23.79 18.67 3.76
C SER A 65 -23.00 17.72 4.65
N ASP A 66 -22.86 16.45 4.27
CA ASP A 66 -22.17 15.43 5.06
C ASP A 66 -20.69 15.27 4.66
N ILE A 67 -20.18 16.00 3.66
CA ILE A 67 -18.76 15.98 3.24
C ILE A 67 -17.80 16.17 4.44
N PRO A 68 -17.94 17.20 5.29
CA PRO A 68 -17.01 17.40 6.40
C PRO A 68 -17.08 16.27 7.45
N LYS A 69 -18.26 15.65 7.61
CA LYS A 69 -18.45 14.54 8.54
C LYS A 69 -17.79 13.28 8.00
N LEU A 70 -17.95 13.02 6.70
CA LEU A 70 -17.31 11.87 6.04
C LEU A 70 -15.79 12.00 6.12
N GLN A 71 -15.22 13.14 5.75
CA GLN A 71 -13.78 13.37 5.81
C GLN A 71 -13.21 13.10 7.21
N LYS A 72 -13.84 13.67 8.25
CA LYS A 72 -13.44 13.44 9.64
C LYS A 72 -13.57 11.97 10.06
N ASN A 73 -14.61 11.27 9.58
CA ASN A 73 -14.80 9.84 9.87
C ASN A 73 -13.71 8.99 9.21
N LEU A 74 -13.38 9.27 7.94
CA LEU A 74 -12.32 8.61 7.20
C LEU A 74 -10.93 8.83 7.83
N GLU A 75 -10.64 10.04 8.30
CA GLU A 75 -9.41 10.35 9.04
C GLU A 75 -9.30 9.49 10.32
N ILE A 76 -10.38 9.40 11.10
CA ILE A 76 -10.42 8.58 12.31
C ILE A 76 -10.24 7.08 11.97
N LEU A 77 -10.95 6.60 10.94
CA LEU A 77 -10.83 5.20 10.50
C LEU A 77 -9.42 4.87 10.03
N SER A 78 -8.74 5.79 9.33
CA SER A 78 -7.35 5.61 8.88
C SER A 78 -6.36 5.47 10.04
N LEU A 79 -6.66 6.02 11.21
CA LEU A 79 -5.83 5.87 12.41
C LEU A 79 -6.09 4.56 13.15
N ILE A 80 -7.31 4.01 13.05
CA ILE A 80 -7.76 2.86 13.84
C ILE A 80 -7.66 1.55 13.04
N LYS A 81 -7.90 1.58 11.73
CA LYS A 81 -7.97 0.38 10.89
C LYS A 81 -6.60 0.12 10.24
N PRO A 82 -5.98 -1.04 10.46
CA PRO A 82 -4.72 -1.37 9.81
C PRO A 82 -4.90 -1.43 8.29
N ASN A 83 -3.90 -0.92 7.55
CA ASN A 83 -3.84 -0.93 6.09
C ASN A 83 -5.04 -0.30 5.38
N PHE A 84 -5.76 0.56 6.10
CA PHE A 84 -6.78 1.41 5.53
C PHE A 84 -6.24 2.83 5.50
N HIS A 85 -6.29 3.45 4.33
CA HIS A 85 -5.99 4.86 4.19
C HIS A 85 -6.97 5.49 3.22
N ASN A 86 -7.03 6.82 3.26
CA ASN A 86 -7.84 7.60 2.35
C ASN A 86 -6.97 8.68 1.70
N SER A 87 -7.40 9.14 0.53
CA SER A 87 -6.81 10.25 -0.19
C SER A 87 -7.92 11.14 -0.72
N THR A 88 -7.63 12.43 -0.85
CA THR A 88 -8.52 13.39 -1.53
C THR A 88 -7.72 14.05 -2.63
N ASP A 89 -8.23 14.01 -3.86
CA ASP A 89 -7.61 14.72 -4.98
C ASP A 89 -7.82 16.23 -4.81
N GLU A 90 -6.73 17.00 -4.75
CA GLU A 90 -6.76 18.44 -4.52
C GLU A 90 -7.45 19.23 -5.65
N ASN A 91 -7.47 18.69 -6.87
CA ASN A 91 -8.04 19.37 -8.04
C ASN A 91 -9.53 19.06 -8.21
N THR A 92 -9.94 17.81 -7.97
CA THR A 92 -11.32 17.37 -8.18
C THR A 92 -12.15 17.34 -6.90
N GLY A 93 -11.50 17.34 -5.73
CA GLY A 93 -12.14 17.10 -4.44
C GLY A 93 -12.62 15.66 -4.26
N GLU A 94 -12.21 14.74 -5.13
CA GLU A 94 -12.63 13.35 -5.10
C GLU A 94 -11.96 12.60 -3.94
N MET A 95 -12.78 11.98 -3.09
CA MET A 95 -12.30 11.13 -2.00
C MET A 95 -12.17 9.67 -2.46
N LYS A 96 -11.01 9.06 -2.21
CA LYS A 96 -10.73 7.65 -2.44
C LYS A 96 -10.34 6.96 -1.14
N ILE A 97 -10.80 5.74 -0.96
CA ILE A 97 -10.44 4.85 0.14
C ILE A 97 -9.66 3.66 -0.40
N TYR A 98 -8.72 3.17 0.41
CA TYR A 98 -7.81 2.09 0.04
C TYR A 98 -7.81 1.02 1.12
N GLY A 99 -7.86 -0.25 0.73
CA GLY A 99 -7.87 -1.39 1.65
C GLY A 99 -7.15 -2.61 1.07
N ILE A 100 -6.91 -3.59 1.94
CA ILE A 100 -6.26 -4.86 1.58
C ILE A 100 -7.18 -5.72 0.72
N GLY A 101 -8.52 -5.61 0.89
CA GLY A 101 -9.49 -6.49 0.25
C GLY A 101 -10.89 -5.88 0.18
N GLU A 102 -11.72 -6.39 -0.74
CA GLU A 102 -13.08 -5.90 -0.99
C GLU A 102 -13.95 -5.97 0.27
N LEU A 103 -13.94 -7.11 0.98
CA LEU A 103 -14.69 -7.29 2.22
C LEU A 103 -14.29 -6.28 3.31
N GLN A 104 -13.00 -5.89 3.38
CA GLN A 104 -12.57 -4.89 4.34
C GLN A 104 -13.21 -3.54 4.03
N LEU A 105 -13.21 -3.13 2.76
CA LEU A 105 -13.83 -1.89 2.34
C LEU A 105 -15.35 -1.92 2.54
N GLU A 106 -16.02 -3.03 2.22
CA GLU A 106 -17.45 -3.22 2.49
C GLU A 106 -17.81 -3.03 3.97
N ILE A 107 -17.02 -3.63 4.89
CA ILE A 107 -17.23 -3.47 6.33
C ILE A 107 -17.05 -2.02 6.75
N ILE A 108 -16.01 -1.35 6.25
CA ILE A 108 -15.73 0.06 6.57
C ILE A 108 -16.85 0.97 6.07
N ILE A 109 -17.32 0.78 4.84
CA ILE A 109 -18.45 1.51 4.27
C ILE A 109 -19.70 1.29 5.13
N GLY A 110 -19.98 0.04 5.53
CA GLY A 110 -21.10 -0.27 6.41
C GLY A 110 -20.99 0.36 7.80
N GLU A 111 -19.79 0.56 8.35
CA GLU A 111 -19.57 1.32 9.59
C GLU A 111 -19.87 2.82 9.41
N ILE A 112 -19.48 3.40 8.28
CA ILE A 112 -19.78 4.79 7.91
C ILE A 112 -21.30 4.99 7.79
N GLU A 113 -22.00 4.08 7.09
CA GLU A 113 -23.46 4.14 6.95
C GLU A 113 -24.17 4.00 8.30
N LYS A 114 -23.71 3.10 9.17
CA LYS A 114 -24.24 2.97 10.55
C LYS A 114 -24.02 4.21 11.39
N SER A 115 -23.03 5.04 11.07
CA SER A 115 -22.82 6.35 11.72
C SER A 115 -23.79 7.44 11.23
N GLY A 116 -24.69 7.11 10.31
CA GLY A 116 -25.72 8.01 9.78
C GLY A 116 -25.29 8.81 8.56
N ILE A 117 -24.18 8.43 7.90
CA ILE A 117 -23.67 9.06 6.69
C ILE A 117 -23.97 8.12 5.52
N ALA A 118 -24.97 8.45 4.71
CA ALA A 118 -25.27 7.70 3.49
C ALA A 118 -24.22 8.03 2.42
N VAL A 119 -23.65 7.01 1.79
CA VAL A 119 -22.55 7.15 0.82
C VAL A 119 -22.84 6.40 -0.47
N GLU A 120 -22.31 6.91 -1.58
CA GLU A 120 -22.22 6.22 -2.87
C GLU A 120 -20.76 5.86 -3.11
N VAL A 121 -20.54 4.65 -3.65
CA VAL A 121 -19.20 4.11 -3.89
C VAL A 121 -19.06 3.60 -5.32
N SER A 122 -17.88 3.77 -5.90
CA SER A 122 -17.55 3.17 -7.20
C SER A 122 -17.32 1.67 -7.08
N ASN A 123 -17.23 0.99 -8.23
CA ASN A 123 -16.66 -0.35 -8.26
C ASN A 123 -15.22 -0.35 -7.71
N PRO A 124 -14.79 -1.43 -7.05
CA PRO A 124 -13.42 -1.59 -6.60
C PRO A 124 -12.44 -1.62 -7.77
N GLU A 125 -11.38 -0.83 -7.66
CA GLU A 125 -10.29 -0.73 -8.62
C GLU A 125 -9.01 -1.26 -7.99
N VAL A 126 -8.31 -2.13 -8.72
CA VAL A 126 -7.03 -2.68 -8.29
C VAL A 126 -5.90 -1.76 -8.70
N THR A 127 -5.02 -1.44 -7.74
CA THR A 127 -3.83 -0.64 -8.04
C THR A 127 -2.76 -1.53 -8.67
N LEU A 128 -2.58 -1.39 -9.97
CA LEU A 128 -1.43 -1.92 -10.68
C LEU A 128 -0.20 -1.07 -10.40
N ILE A 129 0.99 -1.65 -10.59
CA ILE A 129 2.26 -0.97 -10.39
C ILE A 129 3.14 -1.06 -11.64
N GLU A 130 4.09 -0.14 -11.74
CA GLU A 130 5.18 -0.20 -12.72
C GLU A 130 6.50 -0.56 -12.01
N GLN A 131 7.28 -1.47 -12.60
CA GLN A 131 8.59 -1.85 -12.07
C GLN A 131 9.60 -1.93 -13.21
N ILE A 132 10.82 -1.42 -12.96
CA ILE A 132 11.96 -1.51 -13.87
C ILE A 132 12.56 -2.93 -13.83
N GLU A 133 12.95 -3.46 -14.97
CA GLU A 133 13.49 -4.82 -15.07
C GLU A 133 14.99 -4.85 -15.36
N GLU A 134 15.51 -3.83 -16.03
CA GLU A 134 16.92 -3.73 -16.41
C GLU A 134 17.59 -2.51 -15.76
N GLU A 135 18.84 -2.68 -15.32
CA GLU A 135 19.65 -1.54 -14.84
C GLU A 135 19.92 -0.58 -16.01
N VAL A 136 19.67 0.71 -15.77
CA VAL A 136 19.95 1.77 -16.73
C VAL A 136 20.82 2.83 -16.09
N ARG A 137 21.92 3.15 -16.76
CA ARG A 137 22.74 4.32 -16.48
C ARG A 137 22.40 5.41 -17.48
N LEU A 138 22.07 6.59 -16.97
CA LEU A 138 21.62 7.71 -17.78
C LEU A 138 22.36 8.97 -17.37
N GLN A 139 22.81 9.71 -18.37
CA GLN A 139 23.19 11.11 -18.22
C GLN A 139 22.09 11.96 -18.82
N LYS A 140 21.58 12.94 -18.07
CA LYS A 140 20.52 13.83 -18.53
C LYS A 140 20.91 15.28 -18.30
N ILE A 141 20.70 16.10 -19.32
CA ILE A 141 20.84 17.54 -19.26
C ILE A 141 19.43 18.14 -19.30
N ASP A 142 19.21 19.21 -18.54
CA ASP A 142 17.96 19.97 -18.63
C ASP A 142 17.79 20.67 -19.98
N TYR A 143 16.57 21.09 -20.29
CA TYR A 143 16.25 21.70 -21.59
C TYR A 143 17.01 23.00 -21.88
N LEU A 144 17.46 23.72 -20.84
CA LEU A 144 18.16 24.99 -20.97
C LEU A 144 19.69 24.82 -20.92
N ASN A 145 20.20 23.59 -20.80
CA ASN A 145 21.64 23.26 -20.65
C ASN A 145 22.31 23.98 -19.47
N LEU A 146 21.61 24.09 -18.35
CA LEU A 146 22.05 24.70 -17.10
C LEU A 146 22.62 23.66 -16.12
N LEU A 147 22.07 22.44 -16.13
CA LEU A 147 22.36 21.39 -15.16
C LEU A 147 22.40 20.02 -15.84
N LYS A 148 23.43 19.24 -15.50
CA LYS A 148 23.58 17.85 -15.92
C LYS A 148 23.54 16.94 -14.70
N ILE A 149 22.83 15.82 -14.80
CA ILE A 149 22.80 14.78 -13.78
C ILE A 149 23.16 13.41 -14.35
N ASP A 150 23.90 12.64 -13.57
CA ASP A 150 24.31 11.28 -13.87
C ASP A 150 23.68 10.35 -12.83
N LEU A 151 22.84 9.43 -13.29
CA LEU A 151 22.08 8.53 -12.42
C LEU A 151 22.07 7.09 -12.92
N THR A 152 21.86 6.17 -12.00
CA THR A 152 21.59 4.76 -12.27
C THR A 152 20.26 4.38 -11.65
N CYS A 153 19.37 3.80 -12.46
CA CYS A 153 18.11 3.20 -11.99
C CYS A 153 18.19 1.68 -12.12
N MET A 154 17.76 0.97 -11.08
CA MET A 154 17.68 -0.49 -11.07
C MET A 154 16.53 -0.96 -10.20
N SER A 155 16.17 -2.25 -10.33
CA SER A 155 15.23 -2.86 -9.39
C SER A 155 15.87 -2.97 -8.01
N SER A 156 15.17 -2.50 -6.99
CA SER A 156 15.59 -2.57 -5.59
C SER A 156 15.68 -4.02 -5.12
N GLN A 157 16.71 -4.32 -4.34
CA GLN A 157 16.87 -5.59 -3.61
C GLN A 157 16.55 -5.34 -2.13
N GLU A 158 16.08 -6.37 -1.42
CA GLU A 158 15.47 -6.28 -0.07
C GLU A 158 16.34 -5.59 1.01
N ASP A 159 17.66 -5.46 0.80
CA ASP A 159 18.56 -4.70 1.68
C ASP A 159 18.69 -3.23 1.25
N THR A 160 17.67 -2.41 1.52
CA THR A 160 17.74 -0.94 1.40
C THR A 160 18.43 -0.30 2.61
N LYS A 161 19.55 -0.88 3.07
CA LYS A 161 20.45 -0.20 4.01
C LYS A 161 21.21 0.84 3.18
N ASP A 162 21.21 2.09 3.64
CA ASP A 162 21.86 3.26 3.01
C ASP A 162 21.06 4.03 1.94
N CYS A 163 19.77 4.30 2.19
CA CYS A 163 18.95 5.20 1.36
C CYS A 163 18.68 6.51 2.10
N ILE A 164 18.81 7.66 1.43
CA ILE A 164 18.38 8.96 1.96
C ILE A 164 16.86 9.11 2.00
N TYR A 165 16.16 8.31 1.18
CA TYR A 165 14.72 8.16 1.21
C TYR A 165 14.35 6.73 0.87
N SER A 166 13.43 6.17 1.66
CA SER A 166 12.73 4.94 1.36
C SER A 166 11.23 5.12 1.59
N ASP A 167 10.42 4.38 0.84
CA ASP A 167 8.98 4.30 1.06
C ASP A 167 8.52 2.86 1.30
N TYR A 168 7.26 2.69 1.68
CA TYR A 168 6.64 1.37 1.87
C TYR A 168 6.56 0.54 0.57
N ARG A 169 6.83 1.16 -0.59
CA ARG A 169 6.84 0.53 -1.91
C ARG A 169 8.23 0.03 -2.31
N ASP A 170 9.13 -0.11 -1.35
CA ASP A 170 10.51 -0.55 -1.56
C ASP A 170 11.29 0.33 -2.56
N ASN A 171 10.86 1.58 -2.76
CA ASN A 171 11.63 2.55 -3.54
C ASN A 171 12.73 3.12 -2.66
N CYS A 172 13.92 3.30 -3.22
CA CYS A 172 15.11 3.79 -2.52
C CYS A 172 15.79 4.87 -3.35
N LEU A 173 16.16 5.98 -2.69
CA LEU A 173 17.01 7.01 -3.24
C LEU A 173 18.37 6.99 -2.54
N LYS A 174 19.44 6.89 -3.30
CA LYS A 174 20.83 7.00 -2.85
C LYS A 174 21.51 8.18 -3.56
N VAL A 175 22.29 8.94 -2.81
CA VAL A 175 23.08 10.06 -3.34
C VAL A 175 24.54 9.83 -2.96
N GLU A 176 25.38 9.55 -3.95
CA GLU A 176 26.81 9.30 -3.75
C GLU A 176 27.67 10.56 -4.01
N SER A 177 27.07 11.61 -4.60
CA SER A 177 27.79 12.83 -4.94
C SER A 177 28.16 13.65 -3.71
N LYS A 178 29.48 13.87 -3.53
CA LYS A 178 30.08 14.70 -2.47
C LYS A 178 29.76 16.19 -2.60
N THR A 179 29.27 16.62 -3.76
CA THR A 179 29.00 18.02 -4.11
C THR A 179 27.62 18.49 -3.61
N THR A 180 26.81 17.59 -3.07
CA THR A 180 25.40 17.84 -2.76
C THR A 180 25.22 18.27 -1.30
N THR A 181 24.69 19.47 -1.06
CA THR A 181 24.23 19.92 0.27
C THR A 181 22.90 19.27 0.66
N GLU A 182 22.54 19.27 1.95
CA GLU A 182 21.26 18.72 2.45
C GLU A 182 20.06 19.36 1.75
N GLU A 183 20.08 20.67 1.51
CA GLU A 183 19.02 21.40 0.78
C GLU A 183 18.80 20.84 -0.64
N ILE A 184 19.87 20.52 -1.36
CA ILE A 184 19.77 19.95 -2.71
C ILE A 184 19.28 18.51 -2.64
N GLN A 185 19.68 17.75 -1.63
CA GLN A 185 19.17 16.38 -1.42
C GLN A 185 17.65 16.38 -1.22
N ASP A 186 17.11 17.35 -0.49
CA ASP A 186 15.65 17.51 -0.34
C ASP A 186 14.96 17.82 -1.67
N LEU A 187 15.56 18.65 -2.53
CA LEU A 187 15.03 18.92 -3.87
C LEU A 187 15.04 17.67 -4.76
N ILE A 188 16.11 16.88 -4.71
CA ILE A 188 16.22 15.60 -5.43
C ILE A 188 15.17 14.62 -4.91
N LYS A 189 14.98 14.56 -3.58
CA LYS A 189 13.96 13.72 -2.94
C LYS A 189 12.55 14.07 -3.44
N ILE A 190 12.21 15.36 -3.51
CA ILE A 190 10.93 15.81 -4.07
C ILE A 190 10.80 15.41 -5.55
N GLY A 191 11.86 15.59 -6.35
CA GLY A 191 11.90 15.16 -7.74
C GLY A 191 11.68 13.65 -7.92
N PHE A 192 12.33 12.84 -7.07
CA PHE A 192 12.18 11.39 -7.05
C PHE A 192 10.79 10.96 -6.63
N GLN A 193 10.24 11.54 -5.55
CA GLN A 193 8.87 11.29 -5.09
C GLN A 193 7.84 11.57 -6.20
N ASN A 194 8.00 12.70 -6.90
CA ASN A 194 7.16 13.05 -8.04
C ASN A 194 7.26 12.05 -9.21
N ALA A 195 8.43 11.42 -9.40
CA ALA A 195 8.64 10.43 -10.44
C ALA A 195 7.97 9.08 -10.13
N ILE A 196 8.03 8.64 -8.87
CA ILE A 196 7.51 7.33 -8.43
C ILE A 196 6.01 7.32 -8.15
N LEU A 197 5.36 8.49 -8.03
CA LEU A 197 3.90 8.58 -7.88
C LEU A 197 3.16 8.17 -9.15
N ARG A 198 3.69 8.54 -10.33
CA ARG A 198 3.11 8.21 -11.64
C ARG A 198 4.21 7.76 -12.59
N GLY A 199 4.20 6.47 -12.91
CA GLY A 199 5.14 5.85 -13.84
C GLY A 199 4.96 6.32 -15.29
N PRO A 200 5.98 6.16 -16.14
CA PRO A 200 5.97 6.69 -17.50
C PRO A 200 5.12 5.89 -18.49
N LEU A 201 4.68 4.67 -18.17
CA LEU A 201 4.06 3.77 -19.15
C LEU A 201 2.54 3.88 -19.18
N LYS A 202 1.87 3.71 -18.04
CA LYS A 202 0.42 3.91 -17.86
C LYS A 202 0.06 4.84 -16.71
N GLY A 203 1.05 5.44 -16.05
CA GLY A 203 0.81 6.35 -14.92
C GLY A 203 0.60 5.62 -13.60
N TYR A 204 0.86 4.30 -13.55
CA TYR A 204 0.76 3.54 -12.31
C TYR A 204 1.93 3.86 -11.37
N PRO A 205 1.73 3.78 -10.05
CA PRO A 205 2.80 4.02 -9.09
C PRO A 205 3.98 3.07 -9.33
N VAL A 206 5.20 3.61 -9.23
CA VAL A 206 6.42 2.83 -9.40
C VAL A 206 6.79 2.15 -8.09
N ARG A 207 7.21 0.88 -8.19
CA ARG A 207 7.64 0.06 -7.05
C ARG A 207 9.04 -0.50 -7.28
N LYS A 208 9.75 -0.81 -6.19
CA LYS A 208 11.05 -1.49 -6.19
C LYS A 208 12.04 -0.76 -7.09
N LEU A 209 12.04 0.57 -7.07
CA LEU A 209 13.01 1.38 -7.81
C LEU A 209 14.11 1.86 -6.88
N THR A 210 15.35 1.46 -7.16
CA THR A 210 16.53 2.11 -6.56
C THR A 210 17.10 3.10 -7.55
N LEU A 211 17.16 4.38 -7.14
CA LEU A 211 17.87 5.42 -7.84
C LEU A 211 19.18 5.73 -7.12
N ILE A 212 20.29 5.67 -7.85
CA ILE A 212 21.60 6.09 -7.39
C ILE A 212 21.99 7.32 -8.19
N LEU A 213 21.99 8.48 -7.53
CA LEU A 213 22.51 9.71 -8.08
C LEU A 213 24.02 9.74 -7.88
N GLN A 214 24.76 9.65 -8.99
CA GLN A 214 26.22 9.58 -8.98
C GLN A 214 26.84 10.97 -8.98
N ASP A 215 26.33 11.87 -9.84
CA ASP A 215 26.86 13.22 -9.93
C ASP A 215 25.81 14.24 -10.39
N ILE A 216 26.04 15.50 -9.98
CA ILE A 216 25.32 16.68 -10.43
C ILE A 216 26.34 17.73 -10.81
N GLN A 217 26.29 18.17 -12.07
CA GLN A 217 27.19 19.17 -12.62
C GLN A 217 26.43 20.41 -13.07
N GLU A 218 26.77 21.56 -12.47
CA GLU A 218 26.35 22.87 -12.94
C GLU A 218 27.09 23.24 -14.23
N LEU A 219 26.35 23.52 -15.30
CA LEU A 219 26.86 24.03 -16.57
C LEU A 219 26.78 25.55 -16.66
N ALA A 220 25.90 26.16 -15.86
CA ALA A 220 25.76 27.60 -15.69
C ALA A 220 25.73 27.98 -14.20
N PRO A 221 26.15 29.21 -13.83
CA PRO A 221 26.10 29.67 -12.44
C PRO A 221 24.66 29.73 -11.91
N ASP A 222 24.48 29.39 -10.62
CA ASP A 222 23.19 29.49 -9.91
C ASP A 222 22.08 28.59 -10.52
N SER A 223 22.46 27.37 -10.91
CA SER A 223 21.53 26.43 -11.58
C SER A 223 20.84 25.46 -10.62
N LEU A 224 21.31 25.38 -9.37
CA LEU A 224 20.79 24.46 -8.35
C LEU A 224 19.52 24.99 -7.66
N ARG A 225 18.46 25.18 -8.44
CA ARG A 225 17.17 25.72 -7.97
C ARG A 225 16.04 24.70 -8.11
N TYR A 226 14.97 24.90 -7.33
CA TYR A 226 13.79 24.02 -7.28
C TYR A 226 13.20 23.77 -8.68
N GLU A 227 13.06 24.83 -9.48
CA GLU A 227 12.43 24.81 -10.80
C GLU A 227 13.23 24.05 -11.85
N ILE A 228 14.50 23.75 -11.57
CA ILE A 228 15.41 23.02 -12.46
C ILE A 228 15.58 21.59 -11.96
N ILE A 229 15.94 21.42 -10.69
CA ILE A 229 16.28 20.10 -10.11
C ILE A 229 15.08 19.16 -10.12
N VAL A 230 13.92 19.60 -9.60
CA VAL A 230 12.73 18.76 -9.47
C VAL A 230 12.27 18.19 -10.81
N PRO A 231 12.06 19.01 -11.88
CA PRO A 231 11.67 18.46 -13.18
C PRO A 231 12.79 17.69 -13.86
N LEU A 232 14.07 18.09 -13.70
CA LEU A 232 15.19 17.35 -14.29
C LEU A 232 15.29 15.93 -13.73
N VAL A 233 15.28 15.78 -12.41
CA VAL A 233 15.31 14.47 -11.74
C VAL A 233 14.12 13.65 -12.19
N LYS A 234 12.89 14.20 -12.12
CA LYS A 234 11.68 13.49 -12.55
C LYS A 234 11.79 12.97 -13.99
N ASN A 235 12.18 13.83 -14.92
CA ASN A 235 12.30 13.47 -16.33
C ASN A 235 13.41 12.44 -16.58
N ALA A 236 14.54 12.55 -15.86
CA ALA A 236 15.63 11.60 -15.97
C ALA A 236 15.23 10.22 -15.44
N VAL A 237 14.49 10.14 -14.33
CA VAL A 237 13.92 8.88 -13.84
C VAL A 237 12.96 8.28 -14.85
N HIS A 238 12.03 9.08 -15.39
CA HIS A 238 11.08 8.60 -16.39
C HIS A 238 11.78 8.08 -17.66
N GLU A 239 12.82 8.77 -18.13
CA GLU A 239 13.62 8.29 -19.27
C GLU A 239 14.40 7.01 -18.93
N ALA A 240 14.98 6.90 -17.74
CA ALA A 240 15.69 5.70 -17.30
C ALA A 240 14.73 4.50 -17.20
N LEU A 241 13.53 4.71 -16.64
CA LEU A 241 12.47 3.72 -16.59
C LEU A 241 12.06 3.26 -18.01
N GLN A 242 11.83 4.18 -18.94
CA GLN A 242 11.49 3.82 -20.32
C GLN A 242 12.59 2.99 -21.01
N LYS A 243 13.87 3.29 -20.74
CA LYS A 243 15.01 2.51 -21.27
C LYS A 243 15.18 1.16 -20.57
N GLY A 244 14.80 1.05 -19.30
CA GLY A 244 15.03 -0.13 -18.46
C GLY A 244 13.96 -1.20 -18.54
N LYS A 245 13.18 -1.21 -19.63
CA LYS A 245 12.06 -2.12 -19.88
C LYS A 245 11.12 -2.23 -18.68
N VAL A 246 10.29 -1.21 -18.47
CA VAL A 246 9.26 -1.25 -17.43
C VAL A 246 8.20 -2.30 -17.75
N GLY A 247 7.93 -3.16 -16.78
CA GLY A 247 6.78 -4.07 -16.77
C GLY A 247 5.63 -3.50 -15.94
N ILE A 248 4.41 -3.88 -16.30
CA ILE A 248 3.24 -3.69 -15.44
C ILE A 248 3.11 -4.93 -14.57
N PHE A 249 2.91 -4.74 -13.27
CA PHE A 249 2.72 -5.84 -12.34
C PHE A 249 1.37 -5.69 -11.65
N GLU A 250 0.71 -6.82 -11.46
CA GLU A 250 -0.54 -6.91 -10.73
C GLU A 250 -0.32 -7.55 -9.36
N PRO A 251 -1.08 -7.12 -8.35
CA PRO A 251 -1.03 -7.76 -7.04
C PRO A 251 -1.69 -9.15 -7.11
N ILE A 252 -1.11 -10.10 -6.37
CA ILE A 252 -1.54 -11.48 -6.28
C ILE A 252 -1.87 -11.80 -4.82
N TYR A 253 -3.00 -12.46 -4.59
CA TYR A 253 -3.31 -13.11 -3.33
C TYR A 253 -2.90 -14.57 -3.37
N ARG A 254 -2.37 -15.05 -2.25
CA ARG A 254 -2.47 -16.45 -1.88
C ARG A 254 -3.81 -16.67 -1.21
N PHE A 255 -4.56 -17.67 -1.66
CA PHE A 255 -5.83 -18.03 -1.07
C PHE A 255 -5.77 -19.37 -0.34
N SER A 256 -6.60 -19.50 0.68
CA SER A 256 -6.89 -20.76 1.36
C SER A 256 -8.40 -20.87 1.53
N ILE A 257 -9.02 -21.85 0.87
CA ILE A 257 -10.46 -22.09 0.92
C ILE A 257 -10.72 -23.40 1.61
N ASN A 258 -11.42 -23.34 2.73
CA ASN A 258 -11.83 -24.49 3.50
C ASN A 258 -13.32 -24.75 3.28
N THR A 259 -13.65 -25.93 2.74
CA THR A 259 -15.01 -26.31 2.37
C THR A 259 -15.29 -27.79 2.68
N PRO A 260 -16.53 -28.17 3.01
CA PRO A 260 -16.92 -29.58 3.08
C PRO A 260 -16.66 -30.32 1.76
N LEU A 261 -16.33 -31.62 1.84
CA LEU A 261 -15.94 -32.41 0.65
C LEU A 261 -17.00 -32.42 -0.47
N HIS A 262 -18.29 -32.36 -0.13
CA HIS A 262 -19.37 -32.36 -1.12
C HIS A 262 -19.45 -31.06 -1.96
N TYR A 263 -18.89 -29.95 -1.48
CA TYR A 263 -18.83 -28.67 -2.21
C TYR A 263 -17.50 -28.44 -2.93
N LEU A 264 -16.56 -29.40 -2.86
CA LEU A 264 -15.24 -29.26 -3.47
C LEU A 264 -15.33 -28.96 -4.99
N GLY A 265 -16.11 -29.74 -5.73
CA GLY A 265 -16.25 -29.58 -7.18
C GLY A 265 -16.81 -28.21 -7.60
N PRO A 266 -17.96 -27.77 -7.03
CA PRO A 266 -18.49 -26.43 -7.26
C PRO A 266 -17.49 -25.31 -6.94
N VAL A 267 -16.80 -25.38 -5.79
CA VAL A 267 -15.79 -24.38 -5.39
C VAL A 267 -14.62 -24.33 -6.37
N LEU A 268 -14.07 -25.48 -6.77
CA LEU A 268 -12.99 -25.54 -7.77
C LEU A 268 -13.41 -24.93 -9.10
N THR A 269 -14.65 -25.14 -9.52
CA THR A 269 -15.20 -24.57 -10.76
C THR A 269 -15.25 -23.05 -10.70
N VAL A 270 -15.68 -22.49 -9.56
CA VAL A 270 -15.67 -21.03 -9.33
C VAL A 270 -14.24 -20.49 -9.42
N MET A 271 -13.29 -21.13 -8.74
CA MET A 271 -11.89 -20.69 -8.72
C MET A 271 -11.24 -20.73 -10.11
N GLN A 272 -11.47 -21.79 -10.88
CA GLN A 272 -10.98 -21.89 -12.26
C GLN A 272 -11.59 -20.83 -13.18
N ARG A 273 -12.89 -20.56 -13.06
CA ARG A 273 -13.57 -19.50 -13.83
C ARG A 273 -12.97 -18.12 -13.54
N PHE A 274 -12.55 -17.91 -12.30
CA PHE A 274 -11.87 -16.69 -11.84
C PHE A 274 -10.37 -16.69 -12.17
N GLY A 275 -9.87 -17.65 -12.96
CA GLY A 275 -8.48 -17.67 -13.44
C GLY A 275 -7.45 -17.96 -12.35
N SER A 276 -7.85 -18.58 -11.24
CA SER A 276 -6.91 -18.93 -10.16
C SER A 276 -5.97 -20.06 -10.57
N SER A 277 -4.74 -20.02 -10.06
CA SER A 277 -3.80 -21.14 -10.13
C SER A 277 -3.87 -21.94 -8.84
N ILE A 278 -4.32 -23.20 -8.92
CA ILE A 278 -4.41 -24.09 -7.76
C ILE A 278 -3.06 -24.77 -7.56
N GLU A 279 -2.48 -24.64 -6.37
CA GLU A 279 -1.19 -25.24 -6.01
C GLU A 279 -1.38 -26.59 -5.32
N ASP A 280 -2.31 -26.65 -4.35
CA ASP A 280 -2.51 -27.83 -3.52
C ASP A 280 -3.97 -27.99 -3.09
N THR A 281 -4.36 -29.22 -2.79
CA THR A 281 -5.66 -29.57 -2.22
C THR A 281 -5.45 -30.63 -1.15
N GLU A 282 -5.59 -30.22 0.11
CA GLU A 282 -5.46 -31.09 1.27
C GLU A 282 -6.84 -31.58 1.73
N HIS A 283 -6.91 -32.85 2.12
CA HIS A 283 -8.14 -33.45 2.65
C HIS A 283 -7.93 -33.90 4.10
N ILE A 284 -8.73 -33.36 5.01
CA ILE A 284 -8.70 -33.71 6.43
C ILE A 284 -10.13 -34.09 6.84
N ALA A 285 -10.35 -35.39 7.08
CA ALA A 285 -11.63 -35.96 7.43
C ALA A 285 -12.75 -35.58 6.43
N SER A 286 -13.74 -34.77 6.84
CA SER A 286 -14.87 -34.34 6.02
C SER A 286 -14.69 -32.94 5.39
N ARG A 287 -13.51 -32.33 5.56
CA ARG A 287 -13.19 -30.99 5.04
C ARG A 287 -12.03 -31.06 4.06
N SER A 288 -12.08 -30.17 3.07
CA SER A 288 -11.01 -29.99 2.08
C SER A 288 -10.52 -28.55 2.17
N THR A 289 -9.20 -28.38 2.09
CA THR A 289 -8.55 -27.08 2.02
C THR A 289 -7.88 -26.94 0.66
N ILE A 290 -8.32 -25.98 -0.14
CA ILE A 290 -7.75 -25.66 -1.44
C ILE A 290 -6.82 -24.47 -1.25
N LYS A 291 -5.58 -24.58 -1.71
CA LYS A 291 -4.59 -23.49 -1.67
C LYS A 291 -4.14 -23.16 -3.08
N GLY A 292 -3.85 -21.89 -3.30
CA GLY A 292 -3.32 -21.43 -4.57
C GLY A 292 -3.18 -19.92 -4.61
N GLU A 293 -3.09 -19.42 -5.83
CA GLU A 293 -2.90 -18.00 -6.11
C GLU A 293 -3.99 -17.47 -7.04
N ILE A 294 -4.35 -16.21 -6.87
CA ILE A 294 -5.31 -15.51 -7.72
C ILE A 294 -4.89 -14.04 -7.82
N SER A 295 -5.09 -13.39 -8.97
CA SER A 295 -4.91 -11.94 -9.03
C SER A 295 -5.98 -11.24 -8.21
N VAL A 296 -5.61 -10.12 -7.59
CA VAL A 296 -6.57 -9.31 -6.82
C VAL A 296 -7.73 -8.86 -7.70
N GLU A 297 -7.44 -8.50 -8.95
CA GLU A 297 -8.45 -8.06 -9.93
C GLU A 297 -9.47 -9.15 -10.22
N SER A 298 -9.00 -10.39 -10.45
CA SER A 298 -9.91 -11.50 -10.66
C SER A 298 -10.70 -11.84 -9.39
N SER A 299 -10.13 -11.64 -8.20
CA SER A 299 -10.79 -11.97 -6.94
C SER A 299 -11.98 -11.07 -6.58
N LEU A 300 -12.17 -9.95 -7.28
CA LEU A 300 -13.31 -9.06 -7.05
C LEU A 300 -14.63 -9.80 -7.25
N GLN A 301 -15.58 -9.58 -6.33
CA GLN A 301 -16.91 -10.18 -6.31
C GLN A 301 -16.93 -11.72 -6.15
N ILE A 302 -15.78 -12.37 -5.89
CA ILE A 302 -15.72 -13.83 -5.72
C ILE A 302 -16.50 -14.32 -4.49
N ALA A 303 -16.69 -13.44 -3.52
CA ALA A 303 -17.38 -13.73 -2.26
C ALA A 303 -18.83 -14.19 -2.46
N SER A 304 -19.57 -13.59 -3.40
CA SER A 304 -20.96 -13.96 -3.69
C SER A 304 -21.03 -15.32 -4.37
N GLU A 305 -20.15 -15.56 -5.34
CA GLU A 305 -20.04 -16.81 -6.10
C GLU A 305 -19.63 -17.99 -5.21
N LEU A 306 -18.65 -17.82 -4.32
CA LEU A 306 -18.23 -18.86 -3.38
C LEU A 306 -19.33 -19.19 -2.37
N ARG A 307 -20.07 -18.19 -1.87
CA ARG A 307 -21.23 -18.43 -0.99
C ARG A 307 -22.32 -19.20 -1.71
N SER A 308 -22.65 -18.81 -2.95
CA SER A 308 -23.67 -19.50 -3.74
C SER A 308 -23.26 -20.93 -4.11
N ALA A 309 -21.99 -21.18 -4.42
CA ALA A 309 -21.50 -22.51 -4.80
C ALA A 309 -21.37 -23.48 -3.62
N SER A 310 -21.35 -22.97 -2.39
CA SER A 310 -21.15 -23.75 -1.16
C SER A 310 -22.31 -23.69 -0.19
N ASP A 311 -23.45 -23.12 -0.56
CA ASP A 311 -24.57 -22.79 0.34
C ASP A 311 -24.11 -22.03 1.61
N GLY A 312 -23.03 -21.27 1.52
CA GLY A 312 -22.41 -20.53 2.62
C GLY A 312 -21.48 -21.34 3.54
N TYR A 313 -21.18 -22.62 3.23
CA TYR A 313 -20.31 -23.46 4.04
C TYR A 313 -18.81 -23.30 3.76
N ALA A 314 -18.43 -22.68 2.64
CA ALA A 314 -17.04 -22.38 2.34
C ALA A 314 -16.55 -21.16 3.12
N PHE A 315 -15.38 -21.30 3.73
CA PHE A 315 -14.64 -20.21 4.35
C PHE A 315 -13.36 -19.98 3.57
N TRP A 316 -13.04 -18.74 3.26
CA TRP A 316 -11.82 -18.42 2.52
C TRP A 316 -11.05 -17.30 3.21
N GLN A 317 -9.74 -17.31 2.96
CA GLN A 317 -8.81 -16.31 3.41
C GLN A 317 -7.93 -15.91 2.24
N PHE A 318 -7.70 -14.61 2.09
CA PHE A 318 -6.73 -14.06 1.15
C PHE A 318 -5.58 -13.45 1.94
N GLU A 319 -4.37 -13.76 1.53
CA GLU A 319 -3.13 -13.18 2.02
C GLU A 319 -2.42 -12.54 0.84
N PHE A 320 -1.99 -11.28 0.99
CA PHE A 320 -1.20 -10.62 -0.03
C PHE A 320 0.14 -11.32 -0.19
N LEU A 321 0.41 -11.85 -1.39
CA LEU A 321 1.65 -12.56 -1.69
C LEU A 321 2.72 -11.63 -2.25
N GLY A 322 2.32 -10.66 -3.06
CA GLY A 322 3.24 -9.78 -3.78
C GLY A 322 2.68 -9.39 -5.14
N PHE A 323 3.57 -8.94 -6.01
CA PHE A 323 3.23 -8.53 -7.38
C PHE A 323 3.82 -9.50 -8.39
N LYS A 324 3.05 -9.86 -9.42
CA LYS A 324 3.53 -10.65 -10.56
C LYS A 324 3.38 -9.85 -11.84
N ARG A 325 4.26 -10.11 -12.81
CA ARG A 325 4.22 -9.45 -14.11
C ARG A 325 2.89 -9.79 -14.78
N LYS A 326 2.15 -8.76 -15.17
CA LYS A 326 0.94 -8.91 -15.97
C LYS A 326 1.35 -9.10 -17.43
N ASN A 327 1.03 -10.27 -17.98
CA ASN A 327 1.28 -10.59 -19.39
C ASN A 327 0.40 -9.77 -20.33
#